data_AF-A0A6J1W5E0-F1
#
_entry.id   AF-A0A6J1W5E0-F1
#
_cell.length_a   1.000
_cell.length_b   1.000
_cell.length_c   1.000
_cell.angle_alpha   90.00
_cell.angle_beta   90.00
_cell.angle_gamma   90.00
#
_symmetry.space_group_name_H-M   'P 1'
#
loop_
_entity.id
_entity.type
_entity.pdbx_description
1 polymer ?
#
loop_
_entity_poly.entity_id
_entity_poly.type
_entity_poly.pdbx_seq_one_letter_code
_entity_poly.pdbx_strand_id
1 'polypeptide(L)'
;LKVILDISQKDYIPFLTTTAGARLMLHEQGSFPFLKDQGIYAMSGTETSIGVLVDELERMGAPYSDCTVNGSDVPVKNLYEDYTASQVMGFPGWGPCLLPCCWGRLQYGQRMSPAGC
;
A
#
# COMPACT_ATOMS: atom_id res chain seq x y z
N LEU A 1 1.09 21.18 -8.55
CA LEU A 1 2.26 20.34 -8.88
C LEU A 1 2.20 20.02 -10.37
N LYS A 2 3.27 20.26 -11.13
CA LYS A 2 3.34 19.93 -12.56
C LYS A 2 4.57 19.06 -12.79
N VAL A 3 4.37 17.86 -13.32
CA VAL A 3 5.43 16.89 -13.57
C VAL A 3 5.31 16.44 -15.02
N ILE A 4 6.46 16.32 -15.69
CA ILE A 4 6.56 15.78 -17.03
C ILE A 4 7.32 14.47 -16.90
N LEU A 5 6.68 13.38 -17.29
CA LEU A 5 7.24 12.03 -17.20
C LEU A 5 7.66 11.58 -18.60
N ASP A 6 8.91 11.15 -18.72
CA ASP A 6 9.41 10.51 -19.93
C ASP A 6 9.33 8.99 -19.75
N ILE A 7 8.55 8.32 -20.61
CA ILE A 7 8.29 6.88 -20.55
C ILE A 7 8.76 6.25 -21.85
N SER A 8 9.91 5.58 -21.78
CA SER A 8 10.47 4.82 -22.90
C SER A 8 9.66 3.53 -23.13
N GLN A 9 8.92 3.49 -24.24
CA GLN A 9 8.15 2.30 -24.63
C GLN A 9 9.04 1.11 -25.04
N LYS A 10 10.33 1.34 -25.36
CA LYS A 10 11.25 0.30 -25.82
C LYS A 10 11.72 -0.62 -24.68
N ASP A 11 11.66 -0.14 -23.45
CA ASP A 11 12.14 -0.87 -22.26
C ASP A 11 11.04 -1.72 -21.60
N TYR A 12 9.82 -1.71 -22.17
CA TYR A 12 8.71 -2.49 -21.66
C TYR A 12 8.84 -3.97 -22.01
N ILE A 13 8.66 -4.83 -21.02
CA ILE A 13 8.66 -6.28 -21.19
C ILE A 13 7.24 -6.71 -21.60
N PRO A 14 7.02 -7.19 -22.85
CA PRO A 14 5.68 -7.40 -23.40
C PRO A 14 4.88 -8.48 -22.67
N PHE A 15 5.54 -9.38 -21.93
CA PHE A 15 4.90 -10.47 -21.20
C PHE A 15 4.56 -10.16 -19.73
N LEU A 16 5.05 -9.03 -19.19
CA LEU A 16 4.83 -8.66 -17.78
C LEU A 16 3.90 -7.45 -17.66
N THR A 17 4.01 -6.49 -18.58
CA THR A 17 3.23 -5.24 -18.52
C THR A 17 2.76 -4.85 -19.92
N THR A 18 1.46 -4.84 -20.13
CA THR A 18 0.86 -4.54 -21.45
C THR A 18 0.58 -3.06 -21.68
N THR A 19 0.70 -2.20 -20.66
CA THR A 19 0.32 -0.79 -20.73
C THR A 19 1.47 0.13 -20.34
N ALA A 20 1.86 1.03 -21.24
CA ALA A 20 2.88 2.05 -21.01
C ALA A 20 2.29 3.29 -20.32
N GLY A 21 2.76 3.57 -19.11
CA GLY A 21 2.22 4.62 -18.25
C GLY A 21 2.86 4.62 -16.87
N ALA A 22 2.51 5.62 -16.08
CA ALA A 22 3.01 5.80 -14.72
C ALA A 22 1.91 5.51 -13.70
N ARG A 23 2.29 5.03 -12.50
CA ARG A 23 1.39 4.92 -11.36
C ARG A 23 1.77 5.97 -10.33
N LEU A 24 0.78 6.74 -9.89
CA LEU A 24 0.94 7.85 -8.96
C LEU A 24 0.07 7.56 -7.73
N MET A 25 0.57 7.84 -6.54
CA MET A 25 -0.22 7.76 -5.31
C MET A 25 0.09 8.99 -4.46
N LEU A 26 -0.97 9.64 -4.00
CA LEU A 26 -0.87 10.69 -3.00
C LEU A 26 -1.10 10.03 -1.64
N HIS A 27 -0.19 10.28 -0.71
CA HIS A 27 -0.27 9.75 0.63
C HIS A 27 0.32 10.75 1.63
N GLU A 28 -0.05 10.63 2.88
CA GLU A 28 0.44 11.48 3.96
C GLU A 28 1.89 11.11 4.34
N GLN A 29 2.65 12.07 4.86
CA GLN A 29 4.00 11.80 5.38
C GLN A 29 3.91 10.81 6.56
N GLY A 30 4.78 9.79 6.56
CA GLY A 30 4.76 8.74 7.58
C GLY A 30 3.74 7.62 7.34
N SER A 31 3.00 7.64 6.22
CA SER A 31 2.19 6.50 5.77
C SER A 31 2.89 5.72 4.65
N PHE A 32 2.63 4.41 4.56
CA PHE A 32 3.23 3.56 3.54
C PHE A 32 2.47 3.66 2.21
N PRO A 33 3.15 3.90 1.06
CA PRO A 33 2.49 4.01 -0.23
C PRO A 33 2.17 2.64 -0.86
N PHE A 34 0.91 2.20 -0.76
CA PHE A 34 0.41 0.98 -1.41
C PHE A 34 0.08 1.19 -2.90
N LEU A 35 1.12 1.40 -3.73
CA LEU A 35 1.01 1.66 -5.18
C LEU A 35 0.31 0.55 -5.99
N LYS A 36 0.30 -0.69 -5.49
CA LYS A 36 -0.32 -1.83 -6.19
C LYS A 36 -1.85 -1.73 -6.17
N ASP A 37 -2.42 -1.31 -5.05
CA ASP A 37 -3.86 -1.37 -4.79
C ASP A 37 -4.54 -0.02 -4.94
N GLN A 38 -3.87 1.08 -4.56
CA GLN A 38 -4.43 2.44 -4.54
C GLN A 38 -3.76 3.43 -5.51
N GLY A 39 -2.87 2.94 -6.37
CA GLY A 39 -2.18 3.79 -7.36
C GLY A 39 -3.11 4.25 -8.49
N ILE A 40 -3.11 5.55 -8.78
CA ILE A 40 -3.77 6.17 -9.93
C ILE A 40 -2.91 5.96 -11.17
N TYR A 41 -3.51 5.49 -12.26
CA TYR A 41 -2.82 5.25 -13.52
C TYR A 41 -2.84 6.50 -14.42
N ALA A 42 -1.66 6.94 -14.85
CA ALA A 42 -1.48 8.01 -15.83
C ALA A 42 -0.98 7.43 -17.15
N MET A 43 -1.78 7.58 -18.22
CA MET A 43 -1.44 7.07 -19.55
C MET A 43 -0.37 7.92 -20.22
N SER A 44 0.53 7.26 -20.95
CA SER A 44 1.49 7.96 -21.81
C SER A 44 0.78 8.67 -22.97
N GLY A 45 1.35 9.79 -23.43
CA GLY A 45 0.84 10.54 -24.59
C GLY A 45 -0.40 11.42 -24.34
N THR A 46 -0.92 11.46 -23.12
CA THR A 46 -2.06 12.33 -22.74
C THR A 46 -1.75 13.12 -21.48
N GLU A 47 -2.30 14.33 -21.36
CA GLU A 47 -2.23 15.11 -20.12
C GLU A 47 -3.32 14.62 -19.16
N THR A 48 -2.92 14.20 -17.96
CA THR A 48 -3.84 13.77 -16.89
C THR A 48 -3.87 14.82 -15.79
N SER A 49 -5.03 15.47 -15.59
CA SER A 49 -5.25 16.43 -14.50
C SER A 49 -5.90 15.74 -13.30
N ILE A 50 -5.22 15.75 -12.15
CA ILE A 50 -5.71 15.12 -10.91
C ILE A 50 -6.07 16.22 -9.90
N GLY A 51 -7.36 16.31 -9.56
CA GLY A 51 -7.85 17.11 -8.45
C GLY A 51 -7.80 16.31 -7.16
N VAL A 52 -7.42 16.94 -6.05
CA VAL A 52 -7.30 16.29 -4.75
C VAL A 52 -8.21 16.99 -3.76
N LEU A 53 -9.05 16.22 -3.07
CA LEU A 53 -9.85 16.66 -1.94
C LEU A 53 -9.36 15.91 -0.71
N VAL A 54 -9.08 16.65 0.36
CA VAL A 54 -8.66 16.08 1.65
C VAL A 54 -9.90 15.97 2.52
N ASP A 55 -10.15 14.77 3.03
CA ASP A 55 -11.19 14.47 4.00
C ASP A 55 -10.54 13.82 5.22
N GLU A 56 -10.79 14.38 6.41
CA GLU A 56 -10.19 13.94 7.67
C GLU A 56 -11.30 13.42 8.59
N LEU A 57 -11.12 12.20 9.10
CA LEU A 57 -12.08 11.55 9.99
C LEU A 57 -11.43 11.25 11.34
N GLU A 58 -11.86 11.98 12.36
CA GLU A 58 -11.49 11.70 13.74
C GLU A 58 -12.58 10.88 14.43
N ARG A 59 -12.22 9.73 15.00
CA ARG A 59 -13.13 8.87 15.77
C ARG A 59 -12.59 8.68 17.18
N MET A 60 -13.46 8.83 18.17
CA MET A 60 -13.14 8.51 19.55
C MET A 60 -13.00 7.00 19.71
N GLY A 61 -11.95 6.54 20.39
CA GLY A 61 -11.76 5.13 20.76
C GLY A 61 -12.75 4.66 21.84
N ALA A 62 -12.44 3.54 22.49
CA ALA A 62 -13.31 2.94 23.50
C ALA A 62 -13.68 3.93 24.62
N PRO A 63 -14.94 3.96 25.09
CA PRO A 63 -16.03 3.01 24.84
C PRO A 63 -16.92 3.33 23.62
N TYR A 64 -16.63 4.37 22.86
CA TYR A 64 -17.51 4.85 21.79
C TYR A 64 -17.26 4.16 20.43
N SER A 65 -16.06 3.62 20.22
CA SER A 65 -15.76 2.77 19.07
C SER A 65 -14.60 1.82 19.37
N ASP A 66 -14.47 0.78 18.54
CA ASP A 66 -13.36 -0.18 18.59
C ASP A 66 -12.11 0.32 17.83
N CYS A 67 -12.02 1.61 17.52
CA CYS A 67 -10.86 2.20 16.88
C CYS A 67 -9.70 2.30 17.87
N THR A 68 -8.52 1.82 17.46
CA THR A 68 -7.29 1.89 18.26
C THR A 68 -6.31 2.85 17.60
N VAL A 69 -5.64 3.69 18.37
CA VAL A 69 -4.70 4.70 17.83
C VAL A 69 -3.32 4.09 17.55
N ASN A 70 -2.88 3.19 18.44
CA ASN A 70 -1.53 2.61 18.40
C ASN A 70 -1.51 1.16 17.90
N GLY A 71 -2.68 0.52 17.70
CA GLY A 71 -2.76 -0.89 17.34
C GLY A 71 -2.26 -1.85 18.43
N SER A 72 -2.03 -1.40 19.67
CA SER A 72 -1.58 -2.24 20.79
C SER A 72 -2.56 -3.34 21.16
N ASP A 73 -3.84 -3.13 20.88
CA ASP A 73 -4.92 -4.05 21.23
C ASP A 73 -5.14 -5.11 20.13
N VAL A 74 -4.36 -5.03 19.05
CA VAL A 74 -4.45 -5.92 17.89
C VAL A 74 -3.35 -6.98 17.97
N PRO A 75 -3.67 -8.28 17.95
CA PRO A 75 -2.68 -9.36 18.03
C PRO A 75 -1.90 -9.59 16.72
N VAL A 76 -1.85 -8.59 15.82
CA VAL A 76 -1.19 -8.66 14.51
C VAL A 76 0.02 -7.75 14.52
N LYS A 77 1.20 -8.31 14.28
CA LYS A 77 2.43 -7.52 14.17
C LYS A 77 2.41 -6.71 12.88
N ASN A 78 2.53 -5.38 12.99
CA ASN A 78 2.73 -4.52 11.83
C ASN A 78 4.10 -4.82 11.20
N LEU A 79 4.13 -5.21 9.93
CA LEU A 79 5.39 -5.42 9.19
C LEU A 79 6.03 -4.11 8.71
N TYR A 80 5.25 -3.02 8.73
CA TYR A 80 5.63 -1.66 8.34
C TYR A 80 5.69 -0.77 9.58
N GLU A 81 6.46 -1.17 10.60
CA GLU A 81 6.56 -0.49 11.90
C GLU A 81 7.00 0.98 11.80
N ASP A 82 7.71 1.35 10.73
CA ASP A 82 8.16 2.72 10.47
C ASP A 82 7.02 3.66 10.03
N TYR A 83 5.83 3.12 9.75
CA TYR A 83 4.69 3.85 9.21
C TYR A 83 3.46 3.70 10.11
N THR A 84 2.71 4.80 10.28
CA THR A 84 1.50 4.81 11.11
C THR A 84 0.41 3.94 10.45
N ALA A 85 -0.08 2.96 11.19
CA ALA A 85 -0.90 1.87 10.68
C ALA A 85 -2.39 2.23 10.62
N SER A 86 -2.82 3.01 9.62
CA SER A 86 -4.26 3.12 9.29
C SER A 86 -4.69 2.14 8.19
N GLN A 87 -3.77 1.72 7.33
CA GLN A 87 -4.05 0.90 6.13
C GLN A 87 -3.51 -0.54 6.22
N VAL A 88 -2.87 -0.92 7.32
CA VAL A 88 -2.20 -2.23 7.49
C VAL A 88 -3.18 -3.37 7.79
N MET A 89 -4.42 -3.06 8.20
CA MET A 89 -5.44 -4.07 8.55
C MET A 89 -6.36 -4.47 7.37
N GLY A 90 -5.94 -4.22 6.13
CA GLY A 90 -6.72 -4.47 4.91
C GLY A 90 -6.58 -5.87 4.28
N PHE A 91 -6.02 -6.87 4.97
CA PHE A 91 -6.02 -8.26 4.50
C PHE A 91 -7.03 -9.09 5.30
N PRO A 92 -8.33 -9.06 4.96
CA PRO A 92 -9.31 -9.94 5.59
C PRO A 92 -9.05 -11.36 5.08
N GLY A 93 -8.73 -12.28 5.98
CA GLY A 93 -8.91 -13.72 5.73
C GLY A 93 -7.66 -14.60 5.70
N TRP A 94 -6.46 -14.08 5.97
CA TRP A 94 -5.31 -14.94 6.24
C TRP A 94 -5.08 -14.90 7.75
N GLY A 95 -5.79 -15.77 8.47
CA GLY A 95 -5.56 -15.98 9.91
C GLY A 95 -4.09 -16.33 10.22
N PRO A 96 -3.73 -16.56 11.49
CA PRO A 96 -2.36 -16.90 11.88
C PRO A 96 -1.86 -18.26 11.34
N CYS A 97 -2.61 -18.89 10.42
CA CYS A 97 -2.43 -20.26 9.96
C CYS A 97 -1.86 -20.41 8.53
N LEU A 98 -1.41 -19.35 7.85
CA LEU A 98 -0.73 -19.52 6.54
C LEU A 98 0.79 -19.31 6.59
N LEU A 99 1.34 -18.97 7.75
CA LEU A 99 2.77 -18.76 7.94
C LEU A 99 3.26 -19.32 9.29
N PRO A 100 3.23 -20.64 9.50
CA PRO A 100 4.39 -21.22 10.18
C PRO A 100 5.38 -21.79 9.18
N CYS A 101 4.93 -22.63 8.23
CA CYS A 101 5.86 -23.48 7.47
C CYS A 101 5.34 -23.90 6.08
N CYS A 102 4.45 -23.14 5.42
CA CYS A 102 4.06 -23.49 4.05
C CYS A 102 5.12 -23.02 3.05
N TRP A 103 6.18 -23.83 2.92
CA TRP A 103 7.12 -23.85 1.80
C TRP A 103 7.92 -22.56 1.55
N GLY A 104 8.63 -22.04 2.56
CA GLY A 104 9.85 -21.23 2.39
C GLY A 104 9.84 -20.13 1.31
N ARG A 105 8.69 -19.52 1.00
CA ARG A 105 8.56 -18.65 -0.16
C ARG A 105 7.83 -17.37 0.23
N LEU A 106 8.63 -16.32 0.32
CA LEU A 106 8.22 -14.93 0.40
C LEU A 106 7.28 -14.59 -0.76
N GLN A 107 6.20 -13.85 -0.47
CA GLN A 107 5.44 -13.20 -1.55
C GLN A 107 6.28 -12.05 -2.11
N TYR A 108 6.64 -12.15 -3.39
CA TYR A 108 7.40 -11.11 -4.09
C TYR A 108 6.61 -9.80 -4.09
N GLY A 109 7.21 -8.74 -3.53
CA GLY A 109 6.62 -7.40 -3.43
C GLY A 109 6.05 -7.01 -2.06
N GLN A 110 6.16 -7.85 -1.01
CA GLN A 110 5.84 -7.48 0.37
C GLN A 110 7.09 -7.26 1.24
N ARG A 111 7.00 -6.45 2.29
CA ARG A 111 8.08 -6.30 3.28
C ARG A 111 8.27 -7.60 4.07
N MET A 112 9.53 -8.01 4.21
CA MET A 112 9.92 -9.20 4.97
C MET A 112 9.58 -9.06 6.46
N SER A 113 9.05 -10.13 7.05
CA SER A 113 8.93 -10.23 8.50
C SER A 113 10.31 -10.38 9.14
N PRO A 114 10.65 -9.57 10.17
CA PRO A 114 11.90 -9.70 10.91
C PRO A 114 11.92 -10.94 11.82
N ALA A 115 10.75 -11.53 12.09
CA ALA A 115 10.70 -12.91 12.57
C ALA A 115 10.99 -13.79 11.35
N GLY A 116 12.25 -14.16 11.18
CA GLY A 116 12.58 -15.34 10.39
C GLY A 116 11.81 -16.55 10.92
N CYS A 117 11.68 -17.58 10.08
CA CYS A 117 11.20 -18.88 10.53
C CYS A 117 12.02 -19.36 11.74
#